data_AF-A0A1I7WQ02-F1
#
_entry.id   AF-A0A1I7WQ02-F1
#
_cell.length_a   1.000
_cell.length_b   1.000
_cell.length_c   1.000
_cell.angle_alpha   90.00
_cell.angle_beta   90.00
_cell.angle_gamma   90.00
#
_symmetry.space_group_name_H-M   'P 1'
#
loop_
_entity.id
_entity.type
_entity.pdbx_description
1 polymer ?
#
loop_
_entity_poly.entity_id
_entity_poly.type
_entity_poly.pdbx_seq_one_letter_code
_entity_poly.pdbx_strand_id
1 'polypeptide(L)'
;MSLFLLLSNGYRPQYQPITASSMPCGCSCLTFARTTNDCLIVAVQKLREHGYSTALLTNNFYIDKEKKLRSTPIDLSMFDVVVESALEGELKPEPRIYEITQEKLGTNNIIFLDDLTENLETARDLGWKTIHTHLHTELMNVK
;
A
#
# COMPACT_ATOMS: atom_id res chain seq x y z
N MET A 1 -4.69 -9.72 2.37
CA MET A 1 -4.12 -8.52 3.02
C MET A 1 -3.56 -7.71 1.88
N SER A 2 -4.34 -6.74 1.43
CA SER A 2 -4.11 -6.09 0.15
C SER A 2 -3.46 -4.73 0.44
N LEU A 3 -2.27 -4.50 -0.11
CA LEU A 3 -1.36 -3.46 0.35
C LEU A 3 -0.70 -2.82 -0.89
N PHE A 4 -0.89 -1.50 -1.07
CA PHE A 4 -0.69 -0.85 -2.37
C PHE A 4 0.22 0.36 -2.28
N LEU A 5 0.83 0.68 -3.41
CA LEU A 5 1.96 1.58 -3.53
C LEU A 5 1.93 2.20 -4.91
N LEU A 6 1.82 3.51 -4.98
CA LEU A 6 1.15 4.16 -6.10
C LEU A 6 2.01 5.30 -6.68
N LEU A 7 2.80 4.96 -7.70
CA LEU A 7 3.88 5.80 -8.24
C LEU A 7 3.38 6.91 -9.17
N SER A 8 3.04 8.07 -8.61
CA SER A 8 2.85 9.30 -9.40
C SER A 8 4.18 10.03 -9.57
N ASN A 9 4.59 10.22 -10.82
CA ASN A 9 5.73 11.07 -11.16
C ASN A 9 5.23 12.52 -11.23
N GLY A 10 5.33 13.27 -10.12
CA GLY A 10 4.92 14.68 -10.13
C GLY A 10 4.73 15.42 -8.80
N TYR A 11 4.80 14.76 -7.64
CA TYR A 11 4.58 15.45 -6.36
C TYR A 11 5.89 15.79 -5.64
N ARG A 12 6.13 17.09 -5.37
CA ARG A 12 7.19 17.57 -4.48
C ARG A 12 6.57 18.04 -3.15
N PRO A 13 6.60 17.24 -2.08
CA PRO A 13 6.39 17.80 -0.76
C PRO A 13 7.67 18.53 -0.32
N GLN A 14 7.50 19.73 0.24
CA GLN A 14 8.56 20.42 0.98
C GLN A 14 8.80 19.63 2.28
N TYR A 15 9.71 18.65 2.26
CA TYR A 15 10.11 17.92 3.45
C TYR A 15 11.55 18.26 3.83
N GLN A 16 11.76 18.67 5.08
CA GLN A 16 13.09 18.86 5.65
C GLN A 16 13.65 17.49 6.10
N PRO A 17 14.88 17.12 5.71
CA PRO A 17 15.43 15.81 6.04
C PRO A 17 15.77 15.69 7.52
N ILE A 18 15.43 14.54 8.10
CA ILE A 18 16.03 14.06 9.34
C ILE A 18 17.43 13.57 8.97
N THR A 19 18.48 14.13 9.57
CA THR A 19 19.86 13.86 9.19
C THR A 19 20.25 12.42 9.54
N ALA A 20 20.76 11.71 8.53
CA ALA A 20 21.33 10.38 8.65
C ALA A 20 22.64 10.41 9.44
N SER A 21 22.59 10.09 10.73
CA SER A 21 23.77 9.80 11.54
C SER A 21 23.51 8.64 12.50
N SER A 22 23.19 7.47 11.97
CA SER A 22 23.44 6.17 12.61
C SER A 22 22.82 5.05 11.77
N MET A 23 23.50 4.66 10.69
CA MET A 23 23.38 3.29 10.20
C MET A 23 24.48 2.46 10.89
N PRO A 24 24.15 1.50 11.77
CA PRO A 24 25.08 0.45 12.11
C PRO A 24 25.01 -0.63 11.03
N CYS A 25 26.18 -0.90 10.47
CA CYS A 25 26.52 -2.10 9.73
C CYS A 25 26.14 -3.39 10.49
N GLY A 26 25.94 -4.49 9.76
CA GLY A 26 25.89 -5.82 10.37
C GLY A 26 25.06 -6.82 9.59
N CYS A 27 25.61 -7.30 8.47
CA CYS A 27 25.07 -8.47 7.78
C CYS A 27 25.31 -9.71 8.67
N SER A 28 24.29 -10.17 9.40
CA SER A 28 24.25 -11.53 9.96
C SER A 28 22.83 -11.90 10.39
N CYS A 29 22.49 -13.18 10.23
CA CYS A 29 21.27 -13.89 10.63
C CYS A 29 19.97 -13.59 9.83
N LEU A 30 19.89 -14.19 8.63
CA LEU A 30 18.60 -14.46 7.97
C LEU A 30 17.88 -15.61 8.69
N THR A 31 17.36 -15.33 9.88
CA THR A 31 16.30 -16.12 10.51
C THR A 31 15.31 -15.17 11.14
N PHE A 32 14.55 -14.49 10.30
CA PHE A 32 13.31 -13.85 10.70
C PHE A 32 12.31 -14.19 9.61
N ALA A 33 11.24 -14.88 9.99
CA ALA A 33 10.09 -15.07 9.13
C ALA A 33 9.61 -13.66 8.73
N ARG A 34 10.02 -13.20 7.54
CA ARG A 34 9.62 -11.89 7.03
C ARG A 34 8.13 -11.99 6.81
N THR A 35 7.36 -11.33 7.67
CA THR A 35 5.94 -11.19 7.40
C THR A 35 5.80 -10.35 6.14
N THR A 36 4.74 -10.58 5.37
CA THR A 36 4.46 -9.84 4.14
C THR A 36 4.39 -8.32 4.35
N ASN A 37 4.11 -7.90 5.59
CA ASN A 37 4.13 -6.49 6.00
C ASN A 37 5.54 -5.87 5.99
N ASP A 38 6.56 -6.58 6.45
CA ASP A 38 7.92 -6.04 6.57
C ASP A 38 8.52 -5.71 5.20
N CYS A 39 8.33 -6.61 4.24
CA CYS A 39 8.79 -6.39 2.87
C CYS A 39 8.10 -5.19 2.23
N LEU A 40 6.81 -4.98 2.51
CA LEU A 40 6.11 -3.84 1.96
C LEU A 40 6.53 -2.53 2.60
N ILE A 41 6.69 -2.49 3.92
CA ILE A 41 7.19 -1.29 4.63
C ILE A 41 8.50 -0.83 3.99
N VAL A 42 9.44 -1.76 3.78
CA VAL A 42 10.72 -1.47 3.13
C VAL A 42 10.53 -0.97 1.68
N ALA A 43 9.59 -1.53 0.93
CA ALA A 43 9.31 -1.10 -0.44
C ALA A 43 8.75 0.33 -0.49
N VAL A 44 7.77 0.64 0.36
CA VAL A 44 7.17 1.98 0.48
C VAL A 44 8.23 3.01 0.84
N GLN A 45 9.05 2.73 1.86
CA GLN A 45 10.13 3.61 2.28
C GLN A 45 11.10 3.92 1.13
N LYS A 46 11.58 2.88 0.43
CA LYS A 46 12.48 3.06 -0.72
C LYS A 46 11.87 3.91 -1.82
N LEU A 47 10.59 3.76 -2.10
CA LEU A 47 9.94 4.54 -3.17
C LEU A 47 9.76 5.99 -2.77
N ARG A 48 9.44 6.27 -1.51
CA ARG A 48 9.44 7.63 -0.98
C ARG A 48 10.81 8.28 -1.07
N GLU A 49 11.88 7.56 -0.74
CA GLU A 49 13.27 8.03 -0.87
C GLU A 49 13.63 8.40 -2.31
N HIS A 50 13.02 7.74 -3.30
CA HIS A 50 13.21 8.04 -4.73
C HIS A 50 12.23 9.09 -5.27
N GLY A 51 11.44 9.74 -4.41
CA GLY A 51 10.55 10.84 -4.77
C GLY A 51 9.21 10.40 -5.36
N TYR A 52 8.81 9.15 -5.19
CA TYR A 52 7.49 8.68 -5.61
C TYR A 52 6.43 8.95 -4.54
N SER A 53 5.25 9.38 -4.96
CA SER A 53 4.06 9.35 -4.13
C SER A 53 3.68 7.91 -3.77
N THR A 54 3.01 7.74 -2.65
CA THR A 54 2.60 6.44 -2.12
C THR A 54 1.16 6.52 -1.63
N ALA A 55 0.34 5.52 -1.95
CA ALA A 55 -1.07 5.50 -1.52
C ALA A 55 -1.51 4.10 -1.13
N LEU A 56 -2.31 4.02 -0.07
CA LEU A 56 -2.98 2.79 0.37
C LEU A 56 -4.42 2.78 -0.14
N LEU A 57 -4.82 1.73 -0.84
CA LEU A 57 -6.21 1.44 -1.22
C LEU A 57 -6.63 0.08 -0.65
N THR A 58 -7.40 0.07 0.44
CA THR A 58 -7.67 -1.16 1.21
C THR A 58 -9.15 -1.42 1.43
N ASN A 59 -9.55 -2.69 1.27
CA ASN A 59 -10.83 -3.18 1.75
C ASN A 59 -10.71 -3.49 3.25
N ASN A 60 -11.12 -2.57 4.10
CA ASN A 60 -11.09 -2.71 5.55
C ASN A 60 -12.48 -2.51 6.19
N PHE A 61 -12.57 -2.81 7.47
CA PHE A 61 -13.79 -2.67 8.26
C PHE A 61 -13.47 -2.13 9.66
N TYR A 62 -14.49 -1.61 10.34
CA TYR A 62 -14.39 -1.24 11.75
C TYR A 62 -14.50 -2.48 12.63
N ILE A 63 -13.58 -2.60 13.58
CA ILE A 63 -13.55 -3.72 14.54
C ILE A 63 -14.53 -3.45 15.69
N ASP A 64 -14.67 -2.19 16.09
CA ASP A 64 -15.54 -1.77 17.19
C ASP A 64 -16.81 -1.08 16.69
N LYS A 65 -17.86 -1.12 17.53
CA LYS A 65 -19.15 -0.48 17.22
C LYS A 65 -19.07 1.05 17.17
N GLU A 66 -18.08 1.65 17.84
CA GLU A 66 -17.87 3.10 17.84
C GLU A 66 -17.08 3.59 16.63
N LYS A 67 -16.67 2.69 15.72
CA LYS A 67 -15.92 2.99 14.49
C LYS A 67 -14.57 3.70 14.75
N LYS A 68 -13.94 3.45 15.91
CA LYS A 68 -12.66 4.06 16.28
C LYS A 68 -11.46 3.22 15.83
N LEU A 69 -11.63 1.90 15.74
CA LEU A 69 -10.61 0.92 15.44
C LEU A 69 -10.85 0.30 14.07
N ARG A 70 -9.89 0.49 13.16
CA ARG A 70 -9.91 -0.06 11.80
C ARG A 70 -9.14 -1.37 11.74
N SER A 71 -9.55 -2.28 10.87
CA SER A 71 -8.90 -3.59 10.66
C SER A 71 -7.57 -3.52 9.90
N THR A 72 -7.01 -2.33 9.72
CA THR A 72 -5.78 -2.08 8.95
C THR A 72 -4.56 -2.21 9.88
N PRO A 73 -3.74 -3.27 9.79
CA PRO A 73 -2.66 -3.55 10.76
C PRO A 73 -1.33 -2.86 10.43
N ILE A 74 -1.35 -1.76 9.67
CA ILE A 74 -0.16 -1.05 9.19
C ILE A 74 -0.20 0.41 9.62
N ASP A 75 0.98 1.01 9.77
CA ASP A 75 1.09 2.44 10.03
C ASP A 75 0.68 3.25 8.78
N LEU A 76 -0.47 3.91 8.87
CA LEU A 76 -1.04 4.71 7.80
C LEU A 76 -0.21 5.96 7.47
N SER A 77 0.64 6.43 8.39
CA SER A 77 1.46 7.64 8.19
C SER A 77 2.56 7.48 7.14
N MET A 78 2.83 6.23 6.71
CA MET A 78 3.78 5.93 5.65
C MET A 78 3.27 6.28 4.24
N PHE A 79 1.97 6.52 4.09
CA PHE A 79 1.34 6.79 2.81
C PHE A 79 0.93 8.26 2.71
N ASP A 80 1.11 8.85 1.52
CA ASP A 80 0.69 10.23 1.26
C ASP A 80 -0.84 10.31 1.11
N VAL A 81 -1.45 9.24 0.59
CA VAL A 81 -2.90 9.10 0.44
C VAL A 81 -3.36 7.78 1.03
N VAL A 82 -4.46 7.81 1.78
CA VAL A 82 -5.09 6.61 2.34
C VAL A 82 -6.56 6.60 1.93
N VAL A 83 -6.96 5.51 1.28
CA VAL A 83 -8.33 5.24 0.85
C VAL A 83 -8.76 3.92 1.48
N GLU A 84 -9.73 4.01 2.37
CA GLU A 84 -10.20 2.90 3.19
C GLU A 84 -11.68 2.66 2.87
N SER A 85 -12.03 1.43 2.49
CA SER A 85 -13.41 1.10 2.13
C SER A 85 -14.40 1.39 3.26
N ALA A 86 -13.98 1.20 4.51
CA ALA A 86 -14.83 1.49 5.67
C ALA A 86 -15.20 2.98 5.79
N LEU A 87 -14.33 3.87 5.31
CA LEU A 87 -14.54 5.32 5.32
C LEU A 87 -15.32 5.79 4.09
N GLU A 88 -14.97 5.28 2.91
CA GLU A 88 -15.58 5.69 1.65
C GLU A 88 -16.96 5.05 1.42
N GLY A 89 -17.25 3.91 2.07
CA GLY A 89 -18.46 3.13 1.83
C GLY A 89 -18.43 2.32 0.52
N GLU A 90 -17.31 2.37 -0.20
CA GLU A 90 -17.05 1.68 -1.46
C GLU A 90 -15.95 0.65 -1.23
N LEU A 91 -15.97 -0.47 -1.95
CA LEU A 91 -14.92 -1.49 -1.86
C LEU A 91 -14.44 -1.92 -3.24
N LYS A 92 -13.19 -2.35 -3.34
CA LYS A 92 -12.73 -3.05 -4.54
C LYS A 92 -13.52 -4.37 -4.70
N PRO A 93 -13.85 -4.80 -5.93
CA PRO A 93 -13.42 -4.26 -7.22
C PRO A 93 -14.34 -3.18 -7.83
N GLU A 94 -15.21 -2.52 -7.05
CA GLU A 94 -16.10 -1.49 -7.60
C GLU A 94 -15.32 -0.28 -8.15
N PRO A 95 -15.60 0.21 -9.38
CA PRO A 95 -14.84 1.28 -10.02
C PRO A 95 -14.73 2.56 -9.18
N ARG A 96 -15.77 2.87 -8.39
CA ARG A 96 -15.86 4.11 -7.62
C ARG A 96 -14.69 4.32 -6.65
N ILE A 97 -14.19 3.26 -6.01
CA ILE A 97 -13.09 3.40 -5.04
C ILE A 97 -11.75 3.74 -5.73
N TYR A 98 -11.57 3.30 -6.97
CA TYR A 98 -10.42 3.64 -7.80
C TYR A 98 -10.49 5.09 -8.27
N GLU A 99 -11.66 5.55 -8.69
CA GLU A 99 -11.90 6.96 -9.06
C GLU A 99 -11.59 7.91 -7.88
N ILE A 100 -12.10 7.60 -6.68
CA ILE A 100 -11.78 8.35 -5.45
C ILE A 100 -10.26 8.38 -5.20
N THR A 101 -9.58 7.27 -5.48
CA THR A 101 -8.12 7.18 -5.33
C THR A 101 -7.40 8.09 -6.33
N GLN A 102 -7.82 8.12 -7.59
CA GLN A 102 -7.30 9.04 -8.61
C GLN A 102 -7.52 10.50 -8.24
N GLU A 103 -8.71 10.85 -7.79
CA GLU A 103 -9.07 12.20 -7.36
C GLU A 103 -8.18 12.69 -6.23
N LYS A 104 -7.98 11.87 -5.19
CA LYS A 104 -7.12 12.21 -4.04
C LYS A 104 -5.65 12.31 -4.41
N LEU A 105 -5.19 11.54 -5.38
CA LEU A 105 -3.80 11.58 -5.87
C LEU A 105 -3.54 12.69 -6.88
N GLY A 106 -4.57 13.19 -7.55
CA GLY A 106 -4.45 14.17 -8.62
C GLY A 106 -3.66 13.66 -9.82
N THR A 107 -3.65 12.35 -10.09
CA THR A 107 -2.91 11.73 -11.20
C THR A 107 -3.62 10.52 -11.79
N ASN A 108 -3.39 10.28 -13.08
CA ASN A 108 -3.83 9.08 -13.79
C ASN A 108 -2.67 8.12 -14.07
N ASN A 109 -1.43 8.50 -13.74
CA ASN A 109 -0.27 7.63 -13.90
C ASN A 109 -0.10 6.79 -12.64
N ILE A 110 -0.75 5.63 -12.63
CA ILE A 110 -0.90 4.79 -11.45
C ILE A 110 -0.35 3.39 -11.74
N ILE A 111 0.46 2.87 -10.81
CA ILE A 111 0.86 1.47 -10.75
C ILE A 111 0.18 0.85 -9.53
N PHE A 112 -0.53 -0.26 -9.72
CA PHE A 112 -1.37 -0.89 -8.70
C PHE A 112 -0.98 -2.36 -8.49
N LEU A 113 -0.78 -2.75 -7.23
CA LEU A 113 -0.21 -4.04 -6.82
C LEU A 113 -1.17 -4.87 -5.97
N ASP A 114 -2.02 -5.71 -6.56
CA ASP A 114 -3.03 -6.52 -5.84
C ASP A 114 -2.70 -8.00 -5.88
N ASP A 115 -3.26 -8.76 -4.94
CA ASP A 115 -3.24 -10.23 -4.94
C ASP A 115 -4.45 -10.83 -5.68
N LEU A 116 -5.55 -10.08 -5.77
CA LEU A 116 -6.79 -10.50 -6.42
C LEU A 116 -6.85 -10.00 -7.87
N THR A 117 -7.03 -10.93 -8.80
CA THR A 117 -7.10 -10.64 -10.24
C THR A 117 -8.24 -9.69 -10.59
N GLU A 118 -9.42 -9.85 -9.97
CA GLU A 118 -10.60 -9.00 -10.19
C GLU A 118 -10.29 -7.52 -9.89
N ASN A 119 -9.54 -7.24 -8.82
CA ASN A 119 -9.13 -5.87 -8.49
C ASN A 119 -8.17 -5.29 -9.55
N LEU A 120 -7.26 -6.12 -10.07
CA LEU A 120 -6.34 -5.71 -11.12
C LEU A 120 -7.07 -5.46 -12.45
N GLU A 121 -8.10 -6.23 -12.75
CA GLU A 121 -8.91 -6.06 -13.96
C GLU A 121 -9.62 -4.70 -13.94
N THR A 122 -10.34 -4.36 -12.86
CA THR A 122 -10.95 -3.03 -12.74
C THR A 122 -9.91 -1.91 -12.87
N ALA A 123 -8.75 -2.04 -12.22
CA ALA A 123 -7.70 -1.05 -12.32
C ALA A 123 -7.17 -0.89 -13.77
N ARG A 124 -7.03 -1.99 -14.52
CA ARG A 124 -6.62 -1.95 -15.94
C ARG A 124 -7.67 -1.29 -16.81
N ASP A 125 -8.96 -1.56 -16.56
CA ASP A 125 -10.06 -0.94 -17.31
C ASP A 125 -10.09 0.59 -17.13
N LEU A 126 -9.62 1.08 -15.98
CA LEU A 126 -9.42 2.50 -15.68
C LEU A 126 -8.08 3.07 -16.18
N GLY A 127 -7.29 2.27 -16.92
CA GLY A 127 -6.02 2.69 -17.52
C GLY A 127 -4.81 2.61 -16.59
N TRP A 128 -4.92 1.97 -15.42
CA TRP A 128 -3.81 1.83 -14.50
C TRP A 128 -2.88 0.70 -14.94
N LYS A 129 -1.59 0.87 -14.67
CA LYS A 129 -0.63 -0.24 -14.76
C LYS A 129 -0.81 -1.13 -13.54
N THR A 130 -0.69 -2.43 -13.73
CA THR A 130 -0.92 -3.41 -12.66
C THR A 130 0.21 -4.40 -12.53
N ILE A 131 0.47 -4.83 -11.29
CA ILE A 131 1.40 -5.91 -10.97
C ILE A 131 0.64 -6.90 -10.08
N HIS A 132 0.55 -8.15 -10.51
CA HIS A 132 -0.03 -9.20 -9.68
C HIS A 132 1.02 -9.61 -8.65
N THR A 133 0.68 -9.44 -7.37
CA THR A 133 1.53 -9.89 -6.28
C THR A 133 1.02 -11.24 -5.80
N HIS A 134 1.83 -12.28 -6.01
CA HIS A 134 1.57 -13.55 -5.35
C HIS A 134 2.05 -13.43 -3.91
N LEU A 135 1.13 -13.28 -2.95
CA LEU A 135 1.47 -13.63 -1.59
C LEU A 135 1.82 -15.12 -1.60
N HIS A 136 3.07 -15.45 -1.26
CA HIS A 136 3.50 -16.82 -1.09
C HIS A 136 2.79 -17.40 0.14
N THR A 137 1.64 -18.04 -0.11
CA THR A 137 0.89 -18.81 0.89
C THR A 137 1.56 -20.17 1.11
N GLU A 138 2.85 -20.22 1.46
CA GLU A 138 3.48 -21.43 2.03
C GLU A 138 3.90 -21.18 3.47
N LEU A 139 2.94 -20.97 4.37
CA LEU A 139 3.18 -21.13 5.81
C LEU A 139 2.03 -21.82 6.56
N MET A 140 1.13 -22.52 5.87
CA MET A 140 0.04 -23.27 6.52
C MET A 140 0.05 -24.79 6.27
N ASN A 141 1.11 -25.34 5.66
CA ASN A 141 1.29 -26.80 5.55
C ASN A 141 2.62 -27.23 6.20
N VAL A 142 2.72 -27.02 7.51
CA VAL A 142 3.56 -27.89 8.34
C VAL A 142 2.69 -29.10 8.67
N LYS A 143 2.91 -30.21 7.97
CA LYS A 143 2.45 -31.53 8.43
C LYS A 143 3.28 -31.99 9.61
#